data_AF-A0A4Y2FM14-F1
#
_entry.id   AF-A0A4Y2FM14-F1
#
_cell.length_a   1.000
_cell.length_b   1.000
_cell.length_c   1.000
_cell.angle_alpha   90.00
_cell.angle_beta   90.00
_cell.angle_gamma   90.00
#
_symmetry.space_group_name_H-M   'P 1'
#
loop_
_entity.id
_entity.type
_entity.pdbx_description
1 polymer ?
#
loop_
_entity_poly.entity_id
_entity_poly.type
_entity_poly.pdbx_seq_one_letter_code
_entity_poly.pdbx_strand_id
1 'polypeptide(L)'
;MYVLPFDESLNEVNQTKQLDCHIRFWDHNKITRYYSSDFLGHATSELLFKKINEKCLTLGAKNLLQLSMDGPNVNLKVLDMMMEEMKNNFNASLLNVGTCGLYVIHNAFRGGCSAAFPEVQEAASAVYWLFKDSPARREDFASVNPDVKFPLKFCKHKWVENENVLVRLLEILPDIKSYIKEIEKKPFLSQTTNHLEYYKT
;
A
#
# COMPACT_ATOMS: atom_id res chain seq x y z
N MET A 1 6.06 26.98 -14.52
CA MET A 1 5.10 26.50 -13.49
C MET A 1 5.18 24.99 -13.40
N TYR A 2 4.99 24.42 -12.22
CA TYR A 2 5.01 22.98 -11.99
C TYR A 2 3.97 22.57 -10.93
N VAL A 3 3.58 21.31 -10.98
CA VAL A 3 2.86 20.61 -9.93
C VAL A 3 3.86 19.78 -9.15
N LEU A 4 3.71 19.73 -7.84
CA LEU A 4 4.52 18.86 -6.99
C LEU A 4 3.64 17.72 -6.43
N PRO A 5 3.64 16.54 -7.06
CA PRO A 5 3.11 15.35 -6.44
C PRO A 5 4.00 14.86 -5.30
N PHE A 6 3.39 14.54 -4.16
CA PHE A 6 4.06 13.83 -3.09
C PHE A 6 3.24 12.62 -2.63
N ASP A 7 3.93 11.59 -2.15
CA ASP A 7 3.34 10.36 -1.62
C ASP A 7 4.12 9.87 -0.41
N GLU A 8 3.43 9.28 0.56
CA GLU A 8 4.01 8.69 1.75
C GLU A 8 3.85 7.17 1.71
N SER A 9 4.97 6.44 1.83
CA SER A 9 4.96 4.97 1.82
C SER A 9 5.81 4.38 2.94
N LEU A 10 5.56 3.12 3.31
CA LEU A 10 6.46 2.37 4.18
C LEU A 10 7.64 1.86 3.36
N ASN A 11 8.86 2.22 3.76
CA ASN A 11 10.05 1.59 3.21
C ASN A 11 10.28 0.25 3.94
N GLU A 12 10.16 -0.87 3.22
CA GLU A 12 10.24 -2.21 3.79
C GLU A 12 11.64 -2.58 4.31
N VAL A 13 12.70 -1.99 3.74
CA VAL A 13 14.09 -2.27 4.15
C VAL A 13 14.43 -1.50 5.42
N ASN A 14 14.10 -0.21 5.42
CA ASN A 14 14.54 0.74 6.44
C ASN A 14 13.58 0.76 7.62
N GLN A 15 12.36 0.24 7.45
CA GLN A 15 11.25 0.32 8.41
C GLN A 15 10.94 1.78 8.81
N THR A 16 11.11 2.71 7.87
CA THR A 16 10.80 4.13 8.02
C THR A 16 9.75 4.55 7.01
N LYS A 17 9.07 5.66 7.28
CA LYS A 17 8.18 6.26 6.31
C LYS A 17 9.02 7.01 5.28
N GLN A 18 8.77 6.78 4.01
CA GLN A 18 9.41 7.46 2.90
C GLN A 18 8.42 8.48 2.31
N LEU A 19 8.84 9.74 2.23
CA LEU A 19 8.14 10.81 1.53
C LEU A 19 8.79 10.97 0.16
N ASP A 20 8.10 10.57 -0.90
CA ASP A 20 8.56 10.73 -2.27
C ASP A 20 7.95 11.98 -2.90
N CYS A 21 8.79 12.84 -3.47
CA CYS A 21 8.38 14.02 -4.21
C CYS A 21 8.74 13.87 -5.69
N HIS A 22 7.80 14.27 -6.53
CA HIS A 22 7.96 14.35 -7.98
C HIS A 22 7.74 15.78 -8.45
N ILE A 23 8.25 16.11 -9.62
CA ILE A 23 7.93 17.35 -10.33
C ILE A 23 7.17 16.97 -11.59
N ARG A 24 6.02 17.61 -11.78
CA ARG A 24 5.18 17.45 -12.97
C ARG A 24 5.02 18.80 -13.67
N PHE A 25 5.32 18.83 -14.95
CA PHE A 25 5.19 20.02 -15.80
C PHE A 25 4.81 19.61 -17.23
N TRP A 26 4.53 20.60 -18.07
CA TRP A 26 4.13 20.39 -19.46
C TRP A 26 5.13 21.06 -20.40
N ASP A 27 5.68 20.27 -21.30
CA ASP A 27 6.49 20.72 -22.43
C ASP A 27 6.10 19.86 -23.64
N HIS A 28 5.14 20.37 -24.43
CA HIS A 28 4.37 19.66 -25.46
C HIS A 28 3.52 18.48 -24.95
N ASN A 29 4.07 17.69 -24.04
CA ASN A 29 3.45 16.57 -23.33
C ASN A 29 3.56 16.75 -21.82
N LYS A 30 2.76 15.98 -21.08
CA LYS A 30 2.89 15.87 -19.61
C LYS A 30 4.19 15.14 -19.28
N ILE A 31 5.09 15.81 -18.57
CA ILE A 31 6.34 15.24 -18.05
C ILE A 31 6.21 15.10 -16.54
N THR A 32 6.55 13.93 -15.99
CA THR A 32 6.69 13.70 -14.55
C THR A 32 8.06 13.09 -14.29
N ARG A 33 8.83 13.70 -13.38
CA ARG A 33 10.15 13.24 -12.98
C ARG A 33 10.20 13.08 -11.47
N TYR A 34 10.83 12.00 -11.02
CA TYR A 34 11.26 11.87 -9.64
C TYR A 34 12.16 13.05 -9.28
N TYR A 35 11.98 13.60 -8.08
CA TYR A 35 12.79 14.70 -7.60
C TYR A 35 13.63 14.31 -6.39
N SER A 36 12.99 13.82 -5.33
CA SER A 36 13.69 13.45 -4.10
C SER A 36 12.82 12.59 -3.19
N SER A 37 13.48 11.95 -2.22
CA SER A 37 12.85 11.21 -1.14
C SER A 37 13.41 11.67 0.21
N ASP A 38 12.56 11.74 1.23
CA ASP A 38 12.99 11.85 2.63
C ASP A 38 12.57 10.62 3.41
N PHE A 39 13.44 10.16 4.30
CA PHE A 39 13.12 9.10 5.26
C PHE A 39 12.74 9.75 6.60
N LEU A 40 11.52 9.47 7.03
CA LEU A 40 10.86 10.06 8.18
C LEU A 40 10.48 8.95 9.16
N GLY A 41 10.54 9.26 10.45
CA GLY A 41 9.92 8.43 11.49
C GLY A 41 8.42 8.76 11.58
N HIS A 42 8.07 9.50 12.64
CA HIS A 42 6.71 10.02 12.79
C HIS A 42 6.51 11.26 11.91
N ALA A 43 5.92 11.06 10.72
CA ALA A 43 5.64 12.15 9.80
C ALA A 43 4.38 12.93 10.22
N THR A 44 4.57 13.92 11.09
CA THR A 44 3.54 14.91 11.40
C THR A 44 3.34 15.87 10.23
N SER A 45 2.22 16.58 10.22
CA SER A 45 1.91 17.57 9.20
C SER A 45 2.96 18.69 9.15
N GLU A 46 3.51 19.11 10.28
CA GLU A 46 4.53 20.17 10.37
C GLU A 46 5.86 19.70 9.77
N LEU A 47 6.24 18.44 10.02
CA LEU A 47 7.47 17.87 9.47
C LEU A 47 7.36 17.70 7.95
N LEU A 48 6.23 17.18 7.47
CA LEU A 48 5.97 17.05 6.03
C LEU A 48 5.95 18.42 5.34
N PHE A 49 5.23 19.39 5.93
CA PHE A 49 5.21 20.77 5.44
C PHE A 49 6.62 21.35 5.32
N LYS A 50 7.43 21.23 6.37
CA LYS A 50 8.82 21.72 6.36
C LYS A 50 9.60 21.12 5.19
N LYS A 51 9.56 19.79 5.04
CA LYS A 51 10.29 19.07 3.98
C LYS A 51 9.80 19.40 2.58
N ILE A 52 8.50 19.58 2.40
CA ILE A 52 7.90 19.96 1.12
C ILE A 52 8.21 21.42 0.80
N ASN A 53 8.10 22.33 1.77
CA ASN A 53 8.38 23.74 1.57
C ASN A 53 9.86 23.97 1.22
N GLU A 54 10.80 23.31 1.90
CA GLU A 54 12.23 23.34 1.57
C GLU A 54 12.46 23.00 0.08
N LYS A 55 11.79 21.96 -0.43
CA LYS A 55 11.86 21.56 -1.85
C LYS A 55 11.25 22.61 -2.78
N CYS A 56 10.08 23.14 -2.43
CA CYS A 56 9.42 24.18 -3.19
C CYS A 56 10.27 25.44 -3.30
N LEU A 57 10.93 25.85 -2.21
CA LEU A 57 11.85 26.98 -2.18
C LEU A 57 13.03 26.76 -3.15
N THR A 58 13.66 25.58 -3.12
CA THR A 58 14.74 25.22 -4.05
C THR A 58 14.29 25.23 -5.52
N LEU A 59 13.07 24.76 -5.80
CA LEU A 59 12.50 24.70 -7.15
C LEU A 59 11.90 26.03 -7.64
N GLY A 60 11.90 27.05 -6.79
CA GLY A 60 11.20 28.31 -7.01
C GLY A 60 9.73 28.22 -6.64
N ALA A 61 9.40 28.57 -5.40
CA ALA A 61 8.06 28.43 -4.83
C ALA A 61 6.98 29.19 -5.63
N LYS A 62 7.31 30.38 -6.16
CA LYS A 62 6.39 31.17 -7.02
C LYS A 62 5.91 30.43 -8.27
N ASN A 63 6.63 29.40 -8.71
CA ASN A 63 6.28 28.58 -9.87
C ASN A 63 5.41 27.37 -9.51
N LEU A 64 5.17 27.11 -8.22
CA LEU A 64 4.29 26.03 -7.77
C LEU A 64 2.84 26.36 -8.10
N LEU A 65 2.24 25.55 -8.96
CA LEU A 65 0.85 25.66 -9.38
C LEU A 65 -0.08 24.91 -8.44
N GLN A 66 0.32 23.71 -8.01
CA GLN A 66 -0.54 22.77 -7.30
C GLN A 66 0.31 21.77 -6.51
N LEU A 67 -0.19 21.37 -5.34
CA LEU A 67 0.26 20.18 -4.62
C LEU A 67 -0.67 19.02 -4.94
N SER A 68 -0.10 17.88 -5.33
CA SER A 68 -0.85 16.66 -5.63
C SER A 68 -0.55 15.62 -4.57
N MET A 69 -1.58 15.09 -3.91
CA MET A 69 -1.44 14.20 -2.76
C MET A 69 -2.65 13.26 -2.65
N ASP A 70 -2.56 12.24 -1.81
CA ASP A 70 -3.69 11.44 -1.36
C ASP A 70 -4.50 12.15 -0.24
N GLY A 71 -5.55 11.49 0.26
CA GLY A 71 -6.54 12.09 1.17
C GLY A 71 -6.43 11.92 2.69
N PRO A 72 -5.33 11.42 3.31
CA PRO A 72 -5.19 11.44 4.76
C PRO A 72 -5.25 12.86 5.35
N ASN A 73 -5.80 12.99 6.56
CA ASN A 73 -5.92 14.28 7.27
C ASN A 73 -4.58 15.02 7.43
N VAL A 74 -3.49 14.28 7.61
CA VAL A 74 -2.14 14.84 7.72
C VAL A 74 -1.77 15.59 6.43
N ASN A 75 -2.07 15.02 5.27
CA ASN A 75 -1.74 15.59 3.96
C ASN A 75 -2.66 16.76 3.62
N LEU A 76 -3.95 16.66 3.97
CA LEU A 76 -4.88 17.81 3.91
C LEU A 76 -4.35 18.99 4.72
N LYS A 77 -3.85 18.75 5.93
CA LYS A 77 -3.27 19.81 6.77
C LYS A 77 -2.01 20.42 6.16
N VAL A 78 -1.17 19.62 5.49
CA VAL A 78 -0.01 20.12 4.74
C VAL A 78 -0.43 21.03 3.58
N LEU A 79 -1.49 20.68 2.85
CA LEU A 79 -2.03 21.53 1.79
C LEU A 79 -2.48 22.89 2.35
N ASP A 80 -3.22 22.90 3.46
CA ASP A 80 -3.65 24.14 4.12
C ASP A 80 -2.45 25.03 4.49
N MET A 81 -1.44 24.45 5.13
CA MET A 81 -0.22 25.16 5.52
C MET A 81 0.55 25.71 4.30
N MET A 82 0.62 24.95 3.21
CA MET A 82 1.24 25.42 1.97
C MET A 82 0.42 26.52 1.29
N MET A 83 -0.91 26.47 1.32
CA MET A 83 -1.75 27.55 0.80
C MET A 83 -1.54 28.84 1.59
N GLU A 84 -1.44 28.76 2.91
CA GLU A 84 -1.10 29.90 3.78
C GLU A 84 0.30 30.46 3.48
N GLU A 85 1.31 29.59 3.37
CA GLU A 85 2.69 29.96 3.02
C GLU A 85 2.77 30.70 1.68
N MET A 86 2.10 30.16 0.66
CA MET A 86 2.07 30.75 -0.68
C MET A 86 1.40 32.13 -0.69
N LYS A 87 0.33 32.30 0.09
CA LYS A 87 -0.38 33.58 0.21
C LYS A 87 0.49 34.61 0.94
N ASN A 88 1.06 34.25 2.08
CA ASN A 88 1.73 35.17 2.99
C ASN A 88 3.12 35.60 2.49
N ASN A 89 3.88 34.67 1.91
CA ASN A 89 5.30 34.92 1.56
C ASN A 89 5.51 35.15 0.05
N PHE A 90 4.59 34.71 -0.79
CA PHE A 90 4.75 34.75 -2.25
C PHE A 90 3.65 35.53 -2.98
N ASN A 91 2.61 36.00 -2.27
CA ASN A 91 1.41 36.63 -2.84
C ASN A 91 0.83 35.77 -3.99
N ALA A 92 0.80 34.46 -3.79
CA ALA A 92 0.37 33.46 -4.76
C ALA A 92 -0.70 32.56 -4.16
N SER A 93 -1.50 31.92 -5.01
CA SER A 93 -2.52 30.95 -4.59
C SER A 93 -2.29 29.62 -5.30
N LEU A 94 -2.39 28.53 -4.57
CA LEU A 94 -2.32 27.18 -5.15
C LEU A 94 -3.68 26.78 -5.71
N LEU A 95 -3.66 26.10 -6.85
CA LEU A 95 -4.85 25.45 -7.37
C LEU A 95 -5.15 24.21 -6.52
N ASN A 96 -6.31 24.21 -5.86
CA ASN A 96 -6.81 23.04 -5.15
C ASN A 96 -7.78 22.26 -6.04
N VAL A 97 -7.34 21.08 -6.52
CA VAL A 97 -8.15 20.16 -7.33
C VAL A 97 -8.64 18.94 -6.52
N GLY A 98 -8.51 18.99 -5.19
CA GLY A 98 -8.81 17.87 -4.31
C GLY A 98 -7.68 16.84 -4.22
N THR A 99 -8.03 15.66 -3.71
CA THR A 99 -7.12 14.55 -3.41
C THR A 99 -7.01 13.57 -4.58
N CYS A 100 -6.07 12.64 -4.50
CA CYS A 100 -5.84 11.62 -5.51
C CYS A 100 -7.13 10.86 -5.86
N GLY A 101 -7.61 10.98 -7.11
CA GLY A 101 -8.82 10.31 -7.57
C GLY A 101 -8.76 8.78 -7.46
N LEU A 102 -7.57 8.19 -7.53
CA LEU A 102 -7.39 6.74 -7.36
C LEU A 102 -7.79 6.29 -5.94
N TYR A 103 -7.49 7.10 -4.91
CA TYR A 103 -7.91 6.82 -3.53
C TYR A 103 -9.43 6.83 -3.40
N VAL A 104 -10.11 7.79 -4.05
CA VAL A 104 -11.59 7.86 -4.07
C VAL A 104 -12.18 6.62 -4.72
N ILE A 105 -11.63 6.19 -5.86
CA ILE A 105 -12.09 4.99 -6.58
C ILE A 105 -11.85 3.74 -5.74
N HIS A 106 -10.67 3.58 -5.11
CA HIS A 106 -10.39 2.46 -4.23
C HIS A 106 -11.38 2.35 -3.08
N ASN A 107 -11.71 3.47 -2.42
CA ASN A 107 -12.67 3.48 -1.32
C ASN A 107 -14.10 3.22 -1.78
N ALA A 108 -14.52 3.79 -2.91
CA ALA A 108 -15.83 3.53 -3.48
C ALA A 108 -15.99 2.05 -3.85
N PHE A 109 -15.00 1.48 -4.53
CA PHE A 109 -14.99 0.07 -4.92
C PHE A 109 -14.99 -0.85 -3.69
N ARG A 110 -14.16 -0.54 -2.68
CA ARG A 110 -14.17 -1.23 -1.38
C ARG A 110 -15.56 -1.23 -0.77
N GLY A 111 -16.21 -0.07 -0.70
CA GLY A 111 -17.55 0.08 -0.12
C GLY A 111 -18.57 -0.78 -0.84
N GLY A 112 -18.59 -0.72 -2.18
CA GLY A 112 -19.47 -1.54 -3.02
C GLY A 112 -19.24 -3.04 -2.83
N CYS A 113 -17.99 -3.50 -2.90
CA CYS A 113 -17.67 -4.91 -2.72
C CYS A 113 -17.93 -5.40 -1.29
N SER A 114 -17.68 -4.58 -0.28
CA SER A 114 -17.93 -4.97 1.12
C SER A 114 -19.44 -5.11 1.40
N ALA A 115 -20.29 -4.34 0.70
CA ALA A 115 -21.73 -4.45 0.79
C ALA A 115 -22.30 -5.64 -0.02
N ALA A 116 -21.75 -5.90 -1.20
CA ALA A 116 -22.26 -6.95 -2.10
C ALA A 116 -21.64 -8.33 -1.86
N PHE A 117 -20.38 -8.39 -1.43
CA PHE A 117 -19.54 -9.60 -1.34
C PHE A 117 -18.60 -9.54 -0.12
N PRO A 118 -19.15 -9.51 1.12
CA PRO A 118 -18.34 -9.33 2.33
C PRO A 118 -17.26 -10.41 2.52
N GLU A 119 -17.48 -11.61 2.00
CA GLU A 119 -16.59 -12.78 2.19
C GLU A 119 -15.34 -12.74 1.31
N VAL A 120 -15.33 -11.96 0.23
CA VAL A 120 -14.24 -11.99 -0.77
C VAL A 120 -12.90 -11.61 -0.15
N GLN A 121 -12.88 -10.55 0.66
CA GLN A 121 -11.66 -10.11 1.35
C GLN A 121 -11.17 -11.18 2.33
N GLU A 122 -12.10 -11.79 3.08
CA GLU A 122 -11.80 -12.79 4.10
C GLU A 122 -11.24 -14.05 3.47
N ALA A 123 -11.88 -14.57 2.42
CA ALA A 123 -11.43 -15.73 1.69
C ALA A 123 -10.02 -15.52 1.09
N ALA A 124 -9.80 -14.41 0.38
CA ALA A 124 -8.50 -14.11 -0.23
C ALA A 124 -7.39 -13.96 0.83
N SER A 125 -7.70 -13.31 1.95
CA SER A 125 -6.75 -13.14 3.06
C SER A 125 -6.46 -14.46 3.76
N ALA A 126 -7.48 -15.25 4.07
CA ALA A 126 -7.35 -16.52 4.79
C ALA A 126 -6.51 -17.52 4.00
N VAL A 127 -6.76 -17.64 2.70
CA VAL A 127 -5.98 -18.54 1.83
C VAL A 127 -4.52 -18.08 1.75
N TYR A 128 -4.25 -16.79 1.64
CA TYR A 128 -2.87 -16.29 1.69
C TYR A 128 -2.17 -16.67 3.01
N TRP A 129 -2.82 -16.40 4.14
CA TRP A 129 -2.26 -16.68 5.47
C TRP A 129 -2.17 -18.17 5.80
N LEU A 130 -2.94 -19.02 5.14
CA LEU A 130 -2.82 -20.47 5.27
C LEU A 130 -1.40 -20.95 4.91
N PHE A 131 -0.78 -20.33 3.90
CA PHE A 131 0.53 -20.74 3.36
C PHE A 131 1.67 -19.76 3.67
N LYS A 132 1.36 -18.54 4.10
CA LYS A 132 2.36 -17.54 4.45
C LYS A 132 3.18 -18.04 5.65
N ASP A 133 4.50 -18.04 5.51
CA ASP A 133 5.46 -18.42 6.53
C ASP A 133 5.23 -19.83 7.11
N SER A 134 4.64 -20.74 6.32
CA SER A 134 4.42 -22.14 6.70
C SER A 134 5.04 -23.10 5.67
N PRO A 135 6.35 -23.44 5.80
CA PRO A 135 7.02 -24.33 4.87
C PRO A 135 6.33 -25.70 4.71
N ALA A 136 5.93 -26.31 5.83
CA ALA A 136 5.26 -27.61 5.84
C ALA A 136 3.94 -27.60 5.03
N ARG A 137 3.10 -26.57 5.22
CA ARG A 137 1.85 -26.45 4.46
C ARG A 137 2.10 -26.17 2.99
N ARG A 138 3.19 -25.46 2.65
CA ARG A 138 3.55 -25.20 1.26
C ARG A 138 4.03 -26.46 0.55
N GLU A 139 4.82 -27.30 1.24
CA GLU A 139 5.26 -28.60 0.75
C GLU A 139 4.06 -29.55 0.56
N ASP A 140 3.21 -29.68 1.58
CA ASP A 140 1.99 -30.49 1.48
C ASP A 140 1.09 -30.01 0.33
N PHE A 141 0.93 -28.69 0.14
CA PHE A 141 0.14 -28.14 -0.96
C PHE A 141 0.74 -28.43 -2.34
N ALA A 142 2.06 -28.33 -2.47
CA ALA A 142 2.79 -28.69 -3.69
C ALA A 142 2.73 -30.18 -4.01
N SER A 143 2.51 -31.04 -3.02
CA SER A 143 2.30 -32.47 -3.25
C SER A 143 0.95 -32.80 -3.92
N VAL A 144 -0.04 -31.89 -3.82
CA VAL A 144 -1.36 -32.05 -4.46
C VAL A 144 -1.29 -31.82 -5.96
N ASN A 145 -0.47 -30.87 -6.40
CA ASN A 145 -0.29 -30.52 -7.80
C ASN A 145 1.16 -30.03 -8.04
N PRO A 146 1.96 -30.71 -8.89
CA PRO A 146 3.33 -30.28 -9.20
C PRO A 146 3.44 -28.86 -9.77
N ASP A 147 2.41 -28.39 -10.47
CA ASP A 147 2.33 -27.06 -11.07
C ASP A 147 1.56 -26.06 -10.18
N VAL A 148 1.45 -26.34 -8.88
CA VAL A 148 0.61 -25.53 -7.98
C VAL A 148 1.08 -24.08 -7.96
N LYS A 149 0.11 -23.17 -8.04
CA LYS A 149 0.33 -21.74 -7.82
C LYS A 149 -0.08 -21.38 -6.41
N PHE A 150 0.68 -20.48 -5.80
CA PHE A 150 0.37 -19.99 -4.46
C PHE A 150 -0.54 -18.75 -4.52
N PRO A 151 -1.34 -18.50 -3.47
CA PRO A 151 -2.14 -17.29 -3.38
C PRO A 151 -1.26 -16.03 -3.31
N LEU A 152 -1.83 -14.92 -3.77
CA LEU A 152 -1.25 -13.59 -3.66
C LEU A 152 -1.83 -12.86 -2.44
N LYS A 153 -1.07 -11.89 -1.90
CA LYS A 153 -1.51 -11.10 -0.75
C LYS A 153 -2.58 -10.09 -1.18
N PHE A 154 -3.76 -10.17 -0.56
CA PHE A 154 -4.80 -9.17 -0.76
C PHE A 154 -4.42 -7.82 -0.13
N CYS A 155 -4.53 -6.72 -0.89
CA CYS A 155 -4.26 -5.38 -0.41
C CYS A 155 -5.55 -4.66 0.01
N LYS A 156 -5.74 -4.47 1.32
CA LYS A 156 -6.96 -3.86 1.89
C LYS A 156 -7.18 -2.39 1.51
N HIS A 157 -6.13 -1.68 1.10
CA HIS A 157 -6.18 -0.25 0.77
C HIS A 157 -6.23 0.03 -0.74
N LYS A 158 -5.89 -0.96 -1.57
CA LYS A 158 -5.81 -0.83 -3.04
C LYS A 158 -6.77 -1.80 -3.72
N TRP A 159 -8.06 -1.61 -3.48
CA TRP A 159 -9.08 -2.60 -3.85
C TRP A 159 -9.13 -2.92 -5.34
N VAL A 160 -8.99 -1.91 -6.19
CA VAL A 160 -9.03 -2.06 -7.65
C VAL A 160 -7.78 -2.77 -8.18
N GLU A 161 -6.67 -2.76 -7.45
CA GLU A 161 -5.44 -3.47 -7.83
C GLU A 161 -5.48 -4.98 -7.47
N ASN A 162 -6.51 -5.45 -6.76
CA ASN A 162 -6.60 -6.86 -6.34
C ASN A 162 -7.12 -7.82 -7.42
N GLU A 163 -7.34 -7.37 -8.66
CA GLU A 163 -7.80 -8.24 -9.75
C GLU A 163 -6.94 -9.51 -9.87
N ASN A 164 -5.63 -9.35 -9.98
CA ASN A 164 -4.69 -10.47 -10.07
C ASN A 164 -4.74 -11.41 -8.85
N VAL A 165 -5.03 -10.86 -7.66
CA VAL A 165 -5.18 -11.65 -6.43
C VAL A 165 -6.42 -12.54 -6.52
N LEU A 166 -7.54 -11.97 -6.98
CA LEU A 166 -8.81 -12.68 -7.10
C LEU A 166 -8.79 -13.69 -8.26
N VAL A 167 -8.20 -13.34 -9.40
CA VAL A 167 -7.99 -14.27 -10.52
C VAL A 167 -7.12 -15.43 -10.08
N ARG A 168 -6.02 -15.18 -9.36
CA ARG A 168 -5.19 -16.24 -8.78
C ARG A 168 -6.00 -17.11 -7.81
N LEU A 169 -6.80 -16.52 -6.94
CA LEU A 169 -7.62 -17.27 -5.99
C LEU A 169 -8.60 -18.21 -6.70
N LEU A 170 -9.26 -17.74 -7.75
CA LEU A 170 -10.17 -18.55 -8.56
C LEU A 170 -9.44 -19.70 -9.25
N GLU A 171 -8.25 -19.42 -9.81
CA GLU A 171 -7.40 -20.41 -10.47
C GLU A 171 -7.02 -21.57 -9.53
N ILE A 172 -6.62 -21.26 -8.29
CA ILE A 172 -6.10 -22.25 -7.33
C ILE A 172 -7.20 -22.86 -6.45
N LEU A 173 -8.45 -22.41 -6.57
CA LEU A 173 -9.56 -22.87 -5.73
C LEU A 173 -9.78 -24.40 -5.80
N PRO A 174 -9.67 -25.07 -6.95
CA PRO A 174 -9.75 -26.54 -7.03
C PRO A 174 -8.63 -27.22 -6.23
N ASP A 175 -7.40 -26.74 -6.35
CA ASP A 175 -6.23 -27.30 -5.64
C ASP A 175 -6.38 -27.12 -4.13
N ILE A 176 -6.87 -25.96 -3.67
CA ILE A 176 -7.16 -25.71 -2.25
C ILE A 176 -8.20 -26.70 -1.72
N LYS A 177 -9.26 -26.97 -2.49
CA LYS A 177 -10.28 -27.95 -2.09
C LYS A 177 -9.70 -29.35 -1.98
N SER A 178 -8.81 -29.74 -2.90
CA SER A 178 -8.11 -31.03 -2.83
C SER A 178 -7.19 -31.11 -1.60
N TYR A 179 -6.42 -30.06 -1.34
CA TYR A 179 -5.54 -29.96 -0.18
C TYR A 179 -6.28 -30.06 1.15
N ILE A 180 -7.39 -29.34 1.33
CA ILE A 180 -8.21 -29.41 2.54
C ILE A 180 -8.71 -30.84 2.77
N LYS A 181 -9.19 -31.52 1.72
CA LYS A 181 -9.63 -32.92 1.81
C LYS A 181 -8.50 -33.86 2.22
N GLU A 182 -7.27 -33.65 1.74
CA GLU A 182 -6.12 -34.46 2.15
C GLU A 182 -5.72 -34.20 3.60
N ILE A 183 -5.79 -32.95 4.08
CA ILE A 183 -5.56 -32.63 5.50
C ILE A 183 -6.61 -33.28 6.39
N GLU A 184 -7.90 -33.23 6.01
CA GLU A 184 -9.00 -33.82 6.79
C GLU A 184 -8.87 -35.34 6.95
N LYS A 185 -8.17 -36.01 6.02
CA LYS A 185 -7.87 -37.45 6.12
C LYS A 185 -6.71 -37.75 7.06
N LYS A 186 -5.81 -36.80 7.32
CA LYS A 186 -4.66 -37.03 8.20
C LYS A 186 -5.17 -37.12 9.65
N PRO A 187 -4.96 -38.25 10.36
CA PRO A 187 -5.30 -38.31 11.77
C PRO A 187 -4.51 -37.25 12.54
N PHE A 188 -5.15 -36.56 13.48
CA PHE A 188 -4.46 -35.65 14.40
C PHE A 188 -3.40 -36.44 15.16
N LEU A 189 -2.15 -36.36 14.72
CA LEU A 189 -1.02 -36.75 15.55
C LEU A 189 -0.95 -35.71 16.68
N SER A 190 -1.44 -36.08 17.86
CA SER A 190 -1.15 -35.33 19.08
C SER A 190 0.37 -35.30 19.24
N GLN A 191 1.00 -34.17 18.92
CA GLN A 191 2.39 -33.96 19.29
C GLN A 191 2.43 -33.82 20.82
N THR A 192 2.66 -34.92 21.53
CA THR A 192 3.21 -34.87 22.88
C THR A 192 4.65 -34.38 22.77
N THR A 193 4.83 -33.08 22.78
CA THR A 193 6.15 -32.48 22.69
C THR A 193 6.80 -32.43 24.07
N ASN A 194 7.70 -33.38 24.33
CA ASN A 194 8.74 -33.23 25.35
C ASN A 194 9.77 -32.19 24.87
N HIS A 195 9.41 -30.91 24.89
CA HIS A 195 10.29 -29.78 24.54
C HIS A 195 10.91 -29.12 25.78
N LEU A 196 11.50 -29.89 26.70
CA LEU A 196 12.16 -29.33 27.89
C LEU A 196 13.66 -29.62 28.03
N GLU A 197 14.34 -30.20 27.03
CA GLU A 197 15.78 -30.49 27.14
C GLU A 197 16.73 -29.57 26.35
N TYR A 198 16.25 -28.52 25.67
CA TYR A 198 17.11 -27.67 24.83
C TYR A 198 17.71 -26.42 25.50
N TYR A 199 17.50 -26.20 26.80
CA TYR A 199 18.08 -25.05 27.52
C TYR A 199 18.71 -25.43 28.87
N LYS A 200 19.69 -26.34 28.84
CA LYS A 200 20.67 -26.47 29.93
C LYS A 200 22.09 -26.37 29.38
N THR A 201 22.57 -25.14 29.34
CA THR A 201 23.98 -24.78 29.45
C THR A 201 24.09 -23.69 30.50
#